data_AF-A0A0H5Q6C1-F1
#
_entry.id   AF-A0A0H5Q6C1-F1
#
_cell.length_a   1.000
_cell.length_b   1.000
_cell.length_c   1.000
_cell.angle_alpha   90.00
_cell.angle_beta   90.00
_cell.angle_gamma   90.00
#
_symmetry.space_group_name_H-M   'P 1'
#
loop_
_entity.id
_entity.type
_entity.pdbx_description
1 polymer ?
#
loop_
_entity_poly.entity_id
_entity_poly.type
_entity_poly.pdbx_seq_one_letter_code
_entity_poly.pdbx_strand_id
1 'polypeptide(L)'
;MSAECPLNVRICPSYKGGEKVMYKVAEVAKILGFTERTIRRDIQSMSEDVRKMSVECPSDVRCMSVTEYGLKWLADKHNKTLEPPTAEAETMSDKKDSSDNEIVLSLLEQLRQKDIQLTEKDKQIAQLMEQAKNFQVLLQAQQVLSLPAPKQSLLKRLFGRKENTENE
;
A
#
# COMPACT_ATOMS: atom_id res chain seq x y z
N MET A 1 -0.76 -31.57 41.19
CA MET A 1 -1.89 -31.04 41.97
C MET A 1 -2.43 -29.84 41.22
N SER A 2 -3.58 -30.04 40.55
CA SER A 2 -4.31 -28.99 39.87
C SER A 2 -4.78 -27.96 40.91
N ALA A 3 -4.41 -26.69 40.70
CA ALA A 3 -5.07 -25.59 41.38
C ALA A 3 -6.15 -25.09 40.42
N GLU A 4 -7.37 -25.50 40.72
CA GLU A 4 -8.60 -25.07 40.08
C GLU A 4 -8.68 -23.53 40.10
N CYS A 5 -8.95 -22.93 38.95
CA CYS A 5 -9.28 -21.51 38.84
C CYS A 5 -10.72 -21.31 39.32
N PRO A 6 -10.98 -20.62 40.45
CA PRO A 6 -12.33 -20.21 40.75
C PRO A 6 -12.71 -19.10 39.77
N LEU A 7 -13.77 -19.37 39.00
CA LEU A 7 -14.60 -18.39 38.30
C LEU A 7 -15.17 -17.41 39.33
N ASN A 8 -14.34 -16.52 39.85
CA ASN A 8 -14.76 -15.37 40.61
C ASN A 8 -14.31 -14.14 39.84
N VAL A 9 -15.31 -13.50 39.24
CA VAL A 9 -15.26 -12.18 38.63
C VAL A 9 -14.60 -11.24 39.64
N ARG A 10 -13.28 -11.06 39.51
CA ARG A 10 -12.55 -10.02 40.24
C ARG A 10 -12.91 -8.71 39.55
N ILE A 11 -14.00 -8.12 40.00
CA ILE A 11 -14.31 -6.72 39.79
C ILE A 11 -13.10 -5.96 40.35
N CYS A 12 -12.26 -5.39 39.49
CA CYS A 12 -11.18 -4.48 39.89
C CYS A 12 -11.87 -3.33 40.68
N PRO A 13 -11.45 -3.02 41.93
CA PRO A 13 -12.17 -2.08 42.79
C PRO A 13 -12.15 -0.68 42.19
N SER A 14 -13.35 -0.15 41.99
CA SER A 14 -13.67 1.14 41.37
C SER A 14 -13.01 2.31 42.11
N TYR A 15 -12.17 3.05 41.39
CA TYR A 15 -11.74 4.40 41.80
C TYR A 15 -12.86 5.40 41.51
N LYS A 16 -13.13 6.26 42.50
CA LYS A 16 -14.16 7.30 42.47
C LYS A 16 -13.81 8.45 41.52
N GLY A 17 -14.80 8.88 40.73
CA GLY A 17 -14.89 10.23 40.18
C GLY A 17 -14.42 10.38 38.73
N GLY A 18 -15.37 10.74 37.87
CA GLY A 18 -15.15 11.03 36.45
C GLY A 18 -15.30 9.79 35.58
N GLU A 19 -16.16 9.87 34.57
CA GLU A 19 -16.35 8.86 33.53
C GLU A 19 -15.04 8.69 32.75
N LYS A 20 -14.13 7.82 33.23
CA LYS A 20 -12.88 7.53 32.53
C LYS A 20 -13.19 6.65 31.33
N VAL A 21 -12.88 7.15 30.13
CA VAL A 21 -12.92 6.33 28.92
C VAL A 21 -11.78 5.32 28.98
N MET A 22 -12.13 4.04 29.00
CA MET A 22 -11.20 2.91 29.06
C MET A 22 -11.23 2.17 27.73
N TYR A 23 -10.07 1.98 27.12
CA TYR A 23 -9.93 1.32 25.83
C TYR A 23 -9.35 -0.07 26.01
N LYS A 24 -9.91 -1.06 25.30
CA LYS A 24 -9.24 -2.37 25.20
C LYS A 24 -7.97 -2.23 24.38
N VAL A 25 -6.98 -3.09 24.64
CA VAL A 25 -5.73 -3.14 23.86
C VAL A 25 -6.00 -3.31 22.35
N ALA A 26 -7.01 -4.09 22.00
CA ALA A 26 -7.44 -4.28 20.61
C ALA A 26 -8.02 -3.00 19.99
N GLU A 27 -8.68 -2.15 20.78
CA GLU A 27 -9.23 -0.87 20.31
C GLU A 27 -8.11 0.16 20.15
N VAL A 28 -7.20 0.24 21.11
CA VAL A 28 -5.98 1.07 21.01
C VAL A 28 -5.15 0.69 19.79
N ALA A 29 -5.01 -0.60 19.51
CA ALA A 29 -4.33 -1.10 18.32
C ALA A 29 -4.98 -0.61 17.02
N LYS A 30 -6.32 -0.56 16.97
CA LYS A 30 -7.07 -0.03 15.81
C LYS A 30 -6.92 1.49 15.69
N ILE A 31 -7.09 2.23 16.79
CA ILE A 31 -6.97 3.70 16.82
C ILE A 31 -5.58 4.13 16.36
N LEU A 32 -4.54 3.47 16.85
CA LEU A 32 -3.17 3.77 16.50
C LEU A 32 -2.69 3.03 15.25
N GLY A 33 -3.49 2.19 14.60
CA GLY A 33 -3.08 1.45 13.39
C GLY A 33 -1.84 0.54 13.58
N PHE A 34 -1.70 -0.10 14.75
CA PHE A 34 -0.62 -1.03 15.06
C PHE A 34 -1.15 -2.41 15.43
N THR A 35 -0.25 -3.41 15.49
CA THR A 35 -0.63 -4.73 16.01
C THR A 35 -0.76 -4.69 17.53
N GLU A 36 -1.64 -5.51 18.10
CA GLU A 36 -1.77 -5.67 19.55
C GLU A 36 -0.44 -6.05 20.23
N ARG A 37 0.40 -6.82 19.53
CA ARG A 37 1.73 -7.20 20.02
C ARG A 37 2.64 -5.99 20.20
N THR A 38 2.59 -5.03 19.27
CA THR A 38 3.32 -3.77 19.37
C THR A 38 2.86 -2.98 20.58
N ILE A 39 1.53 -2.80 20.74
CA ILE A 39 0.95 -2.08 21.89
C ILE A 39 1.35 -2.73 23.23
N ARG A 40 1.30 -4.06 23.33
CA ARG A 40 1.72 -4.79 24.54
C ARG A 40 3.21 -4.60 24.85
N ARG A 41 4.06 -4.62 23.83
CA ARG A 41 5.50 -4.34 23.98
C ARG A 41 5.72 -2.90 24.46
N ASP A 42 4.96 -1.96 23.93
CA ASP A 42 5.09 -0.54 24.31
C ASP A 42 4.63 -0.29 25.74
N ILE A 43 3.54 -0.92 26.16
CA ILE A 43 3.10 -0.90 27.57
C ILE A 43 4.20 -1.47 28.49
N GLN A 44 4.87 -2.54 28.07
CA GLN A 44 5.98 -3.12 28.84
C GLN A 44 7.23 -2.22 28.88
N SER A 45 7.38 -1.31 27.92
CA SER A 45 8.47 -0.32 27.91
C SER A 45 8.17 0.93 28.75
N MET A 46 6.92 1.13 29.17
CA MET A 46 6.57 2.23 30.08
C MET A 46 7.28 2.06 31.43
N SER A 47 7.74 3.17 32.01
CA SER A 47 8.19 3.20 33.41
C SER A 47 7.04 2.80 34.34
N GLU A 48 7.37 2.30 35.53
CA GLU A 48 6.39 1.73 36.45
C GLU A 48 5.34 2.76 36.90
N ASP A 49 5.74 4.02 37.09
CA ASP A 49 4.84 5.12 37.47
C ASP A 49 3.88 5.49 36.33
N VAL A 50 4.38 5.53 35.09
CA VAL A 50 3.55 5.75 33.89
C VAL A 50 2.56 4.60 33.72
N ARG A 51 3.01 3.35 33.92
CA ARG A 51 2.15 2.17 33.76
C ARG A 51 0.98 2.15 34.74
N LYS A 52 1.20 2.59 35.99
CA LYS A 52 0.15 2.72 37.01
C LYS A 52 -0.95 3.71 36.62
N MET A 53 -0.60 4.76 35.86
CA MET A 53 -1.53 5.77 35.37
C MET A 53 -2.16 5.38 34.02
N SER A 54 -1.45 4.58 33.22
CA SER A 54 -1.79 4.23 31.84
C SER A 54 -2.61 2.96 31.66
N VAL A 55 -2.52 2.00 32.59
CA VAL A 55 -3.07 0.65 32.42
C VAL A 55 -3.78 0.15 33.67
N GLU A 56 -4.99 -0.39 33.48
CA GLU A 56 -5.74 -1.10 34.50
C GLU A 56 -5.68 -2.62 34.29
N CYS A 57 -5.67 -3.33 35.42
CA CYS A 57 -5.57 -4.79 35.52
C CYS A 57 -4.39 -5.37 34.65
N PRO A 58 -3.13 -4.90 34.83
CA PRO A 58 -1.97 -5.25 33.99
C PRO A 58 -1.52 -6.71 34.07
N SER A 59 -2.01 -7.45 35.06
CA SER A 59 -1.67 -8.87 35.27
C SER A 59 -2.51 -9.83 34.41
N ASP A 60 -3.68 -9.40 33.91
CA ASP A 60 -4.54 -10.24 33.07
C ASP A 60 -4.58 -9.70 31.63
N VAL A 61 -3.95 -10.44 30.72
CA VAL A 61 -3.86 -10.16 29.29
C VAL A 61 -5.23 -9.98 28.62
N ARG A 62 -6.27 -10.66 29.14
CA ARG A 62 -7.64 -10.64 28.62
C ARG A 62 -8.47 -9.46 29.14
N CYS A 63 -8.14 -8.96 30.32
CA CYS A 63 -8.85 -7.85 30.97
C CYS A 63 -8.05 -6.54 30.96
N MET A 64 -6.88 -6.53 30.30
CA MET A 64 -6.03 -5.34 30.23
C MET A 64 -6.72 -4.22 29.46
N SER A 65 -6.91 -3.09 30.14
CA SER A 65 -7.49 -1.88 29.57
C SER A 65 -6.53 -0.71 29.74
N VAL A 66 -6.53 0.18 28.76
CA VAL A 66 -5.66 1.34 28.68
C VAL A 66 -6.50 2.59 28.95
N THR A 67 -6.00 3.44 29.84
CA THR A 67 -6.64 4.72 30.16
C THR A 67 -6.40 5.73 29.03
N GLU A 68 -7.15 6.82 29.01
CA GLU A 68 -6.90 7.94 28.09
C GLU A 68 -5.44 8.45 28.17
N TYR A 69 -4.88 8.50 29.38
CA TYR A 69 -3.47 8.86 29.59
C TYR A 69 -2.52 7.86 28.92
N GLY A 70 -2.80 6.56 29.03
CA GLY A 70 -2.02 5.52 28.37
C GLY A 70 -2.14 5.57 26.85
N LEU A 71 -3.32 5.91 26.32
CA LEU A 71 -3.54 6.11 24.90
C LEU A 71 -2.73 7.29 24.37
N LYS A 72 -2.76 8.43 25.09
CA LYS A 72 -1.95 9.62 24.76
C LYS A 72 -0.45 9.31 24.79
N TRP A 73 0.03 8.62 25.82
CA TRP A 73 1.44 8.23 25.90
C TRP A 73 1.86 7.33 24.73
N LEU A 74 1.01 6.37 24.34
CA LEU A 74 1.27 5.49 23.21
C LEU A 74 1.29 6.27 21.88
N ALA A 75 0.39 7.23 21.73
CA ALA A 75 0.36 8.15 20.61
C ALA A 75 1.64 9.00 20.52
N ASP A 76 2.05 9.63 21.63
CA ASP A 76 3.26 10.43 21.73
C ASP A 76 4.51 9.60 21.40
N LYS A 77 4.60 8.36 21.91
CA LYS A 77 5.69 7.44 21.61
C LYS A 77 5.83 7.15 20.11
N HIS A 78 4.70 7.08 19.40
CA HIS A 78 4.66 6.80 17.97
C HIS A 78 4.59 8.06 17.10
N ASN A 79 4.74 9.26 17.68
CA ASN A 79 4.53 10.56 17.02
C ASN A 79 3.19 10.64 16.26
N LYS A 80 2.13 10.03 16.81
CA LYS A 80 0.78 10.09 16.25
C LYS A 80 -0.03 11.12 17.02
N THR A 81 -0.38 12.22 16.39
CA THR A 81 -1.34 13.18 16.96
C THR A 81 -2.73 12.54 16.92
N LEU A 82 -3.38 12.37 18.09
CA LEU A 82 -4.74 11.83 18.22
C LEU A 82 -5.84 12.87 17.93
N GLU A 83 -5.47 14.08 17.55
CA GLU A 83 -6.41 15.15 17.23
C GLU A 83 -7.06 14.91 15.85
N PRO A 84 -8.36 15.19 15.68
CA PRO A 84 -8.90 15.50 14.35
C PRO A 84 -8.12 16.70 13.77
N PRO A 85 -8.03 16.84 12.44
CA PRO A 85 -7.19 17.86 11.83
C PRO A 85 -7.79 19.25 12.05
N THR A 86 -7.51 19.84 13.20
CA THR A 86 -7.60 21.28 13.40
C THR A 86 -6.19 21.82 13.41
N ALA A 87 -5.98 22.76 12.49
CA ALA A 87 -4.85 23.65 12.47
C ALA A 87 -4.63 24.29 13.86
N GLU A 88 -3.48 24.91 14.07
CA GLU A 88 -3.08 25.57 15.31
C GLU A 88 -2.77 24.67 16.53
N ALA A 89 -1.59 24.05 16.51
CA ALA A 89 -0.79 23.82 17.71
C ALA A 89 0.70 23.97 17.39
N GLU A 90 1.10 25.22 17.11
CA GLU A 90 2.48 25.66 17.29
C GLU A 90 2.83 25.53 18.77
N THR A 91 3.80 24.68 19.11
CA THR A 91 4.84 24.99 20.13
C THR A 91 5.82 23.82 20.25
N MET A 92 7.10 24.15 20.00
CA MET A 92 8.34 23.36 20.22
C MET A 92 8.82 22.45 19.09
N SER A 93 9.32 23.03 17.99
CA SER A 93 10.15 22.28 17.02
C SER A 93 11.08 23.12 16.13
N ASP A 94 11.68 24.21 16.63
CA ASP A 94 12.62 25.06 15.85
C ASP A 94 13.89 24.36 15.31
N LYS A 95 14.10 23.06 15.60
CA LYS A 95 15.14 22.23 14.96
C LYS A 95 14.62 21.04 14.15
N LYS A 96 13.34 20.66 14.30
CA LYS A 96 12.75 19.51 13.60
C LYS A 96 12.02 19.95 12.33
N ASP A 97 11.41 21.13 12.35
CA ASP A 97 10.73 21.67 11.17
C ASP A 97 11.69 22.01 10.03
N SER A 98 12.94 22.39 10.36
CA SER A 98 13.98 22.61 9.34
C SER A 98 14.42 21.31 8.67
N SER A 99 14.60 20.22 9.43
CA SER A 99 14.98 18.92 8.86
C SER A 99 13.85 18.29 8.08
N ASP A 100 12.60 18.45 8.52
CA ASP A 100 11.44 17.92 7.81
C ASP A 100 11.22 18.67 6.50
N ASN A 101 11.39 19.99 6.47
CA ASN A 101 11.38 20.77 5.23
C ASN A 101 12.52 20.38 4.28
N GLU A 102 13.73 20.14 4.79
CA GLU A 102 14.86 19.67 3.97
C GLU A 102 14.60 18.28 3.37
N ILE A 103 14.03 17.36 4.16
CA ILE A 103 13.62 16.02 3.69
C ILE A 103 12.55 16.13 2.62
N VAL A 104 11.52 16.97 2.83
CA VAL A 104 10.45 17.19 1.85
C VAL A 104 11.02 17.75 0.54
N LEU A 105 11.93 18.72 0.61
CA LEU A 105 12.61 19.26 -0.57
C LEU A 105 13.45 18.20 -1.29
N SER A 106 14.19 17.37 -0.54
CA SER A 106 14.97 16.26 -1.09
C SER A 106 14.08 15.25 -1.82
N LEU A 107 12.95 14.89 -1.23
CA LEU A 107 11.97 13.98 -1.84
C LEU A 107 11.32 14.57 -3.10
N LEU A 108 11.02 15.87 -3.09
CA LEU A 108 10.43 16.57 -4.23
C LEU A 108 11.41 16.67 -5.40
N GLU A 109 12.69 16.91 -5.11
CA GLU A 109 13.76 16.89 -6.11
C GLU A 109 13.97 15.47 -6.69
N GLN A 110 13.98 14.44 -5.85
CA GLN A 110 14.03 13.04 -6.31
C GLN A 110 12.84 12.66 -7.20
N LEU A 111 11.64 13.17 -6.90
CA LEU A 111 10.45 12.99 -7.73
C LEU A 111 10.64 13.63 -9.11
N ARG A 112 11.09 14.89 -9.18
CA ARG A 112 11.39 15.54 -10.47
C ARG A 112 12.41 14.76 -11.29
N GLN A 113 13.48 14.29 -10.65
CA GLN A 113 14.51 13.51 -11.34
C GLN A 113 13.96 12.19 -11.87
N LYS A 114 13.08 11.52 -11.13
CA LYS A 114 12.40 10.31 -11.59
C LYS A 114 11.44 10.57 -12.76
N ASP A 115 10.69 11.66 -12.74
CA ASP A 115 9.82 12.03 -13.86
C ASP A 115 10.62 12.29 -15.14
N ILE A 116 11.76 12.97 -15.04
CA ILE A 116 12.66 13.18 -16.19
C ILE A 116 13.15 11.82 -16.74
N GLN A 117 13.55 10.90 -15.86
CA GLN A 117 13.99 9.57 -16.29
C GLN A 117 12.87 8.74 -16.93
N LEU A 118 11.64 8.84 -16.42
CA LEU A 118 10.48 8.17 -17.01
C LEU A 118 10.20 8.70 -18.41
N THR A 119 10.16 10.02 -18.59
CA THR A 119 9.91 10.63 -19.91
C THR A 119 11.00 10.27 -20.92
N GLU A 120 12.26 10.15 -20.50
CA GLU A 120 13.35 9.72 -21.39
C GLU A 120 13.26 8.24 -21.75
N LYS A 121 12.91 7.36 -20.79
CA LYS A 121 12.66 5.95 -21.09
C LYS A 121 11.46 5.77 -22.02
N ASP A 122 10.39 6.55 -21.85
CA ASP A 122 9.22 6.51 -22.73
C ASP A 122 9.59 6.89 -24.18
N LYS A 123 10.50 7.85 -24.38
CA LYS A 123 11.03 8.15 -25.73
C LYS A 123 11.80 6.97 -26.33
N GLN A 124 12.65 6.32 -25.55
CA GLN A 124 13.39 5.14 -26.02
C GLN A 124 12.44 3.99 -26.39
N ILE A 125 11.40 3.77 -25.58
CA ILE A 125 10.34 2.80 -25.88
C ILE A 125 9.63 3.18 -27.19
N ALA A 126 9.25 4.45 -27.38
CA ALA A 126 8.60 4.90 -28.60
C ALA A 126 9.47 4.66 -29.84
N GLN A 127 10.77 4.97 -29.77
CA GLN A 127 11.72 4.72 -30.86
C GLN A 127 11.87 3.23 -31.17
N LEU A 128 11.99 2.38 -30.15
CA LEU A 128 12.09 0.93 -30.34
C LEU A 128 10.79 0.35 -30.91
N MET A 129 9.63 0.83 -30.46
CA MET A 129 8.33 0.43 -31.00
C MET A 129 8.18 0.84 -32.47
N GLU A 130 8.66 2.02 -32.85
CA GLU A 130 8.65 2.48 -34.24
C GLU A 130 9.59 1.63 -35.12
N GLN A 131 10.81 1.33 -34.64
CA GLN A 131 11.70 0.40 -35.34
C GLN A 131 11.07 -0.97 -35.51
N ALA A 132 10.46 -1.53 -34.46
CA ALA A 132 9.78 -2.82 -34.52
C ALA A 132 8.65 -2.85 -35.56
N LYS A 133 7.85 -1.77 -35.65
CA LYS A 133 6.82 -1.62 -36.69
C LYS A 133 7.44 -1.57 -38.09
N ASN A 134 8.51 -0.80 -38.27
CA ASN A 134 9.20 -0.71 -39.57
C ASN A 134 9.71 -2.08 -40.02
N PHE A 135 10.33 -2.85 -39.12
CA PHE A 135 10.76 -4.22 -39.43
C PHE A 135 9.59 -5.14 -39.75
N GLN A 136 8.48 -5.04 -39.03
CA GLN A 136 7.29 -5.84 -39.30
C GLN A 136 6.72 -5.55 -40.71
N VAL A 137 6.66 -4.28 -41.11
CA VAL A 137 6.22 -3.88 -42.45
C VAL A 137 7.17 -4.39 -43.53
N LEU A 138 8.49 -4.28 -43.32
CA LEU A 138 9.50 -4.78 -44.27
C LEU A 138 9.39 -6.30 -44.46
N LEU A 139 9.25 -7.05 -43.36
CA LEU A 139 9.07 -8.49 -43.40
C LEU A 139 7.77 -8.88 -44.12
N GLN A 140 6.67 -8.15 -43.87
CA GLN A 140 5.40 -8.38 -44.55
C GLN A 140 5.52 -8.10 -46.06
N ALA A 141 6.16 -6.99 -46.45
CA ALA A 141 6.38 -6.65 -47.86
C ALA A 141 7.21 -7.73 -48.57
N GLN A 142 8.27 -8.22 -47.94
CA GLN A 142 9.07 -9.32 -48.49
C GLN A 142 8.27 -10.62 -48.57
N GLN A 143 7.46 -10.95 -47.56
CA GLN A 143 6.61 -12.13 -47.59
C GLN A 143 5.60 -12.07 -48.74
N VAL A 144 4.97 -10.91 -48.99
CA VAL A 144 4.04 -10.69 -50.11
C VAL A 144 4.74 -10.84 -51.46
N LEU A 145 5.96 -10.30 -51.61
CA LEU A 145 6.77 -10.47 -52.84
C LEU A 145 7.25 -11.91 -53.05
N SER A 146 7.46 -12.65 -51.96
CA SER A 146 7.92 -14.04 -51.98
C SER A 146 6.77 -15.04 -52.18
N LEU A 147 5.51 -14.57 -52.22
CA LEU A 147 4.39 -15.46 -52.53
C LEU A 147 4.53 -15.92 -53.99
N PRO A 148 4.59 -17.24 -54.25
CA PRO A 148 4.61 -17.75 -55.61
C PRO A 148 3.36 -17.27 -56.34
N ALA A 149 3.51 -16.90 -57.62
CA ALA A 149 2.42 -16.37 -58.46
C ALA A 149 1.11 -17.12 -58.18
N PRO A 150 -0.01 -16.42 -57.91
CA PRO A 150 -1.24 -17.05 -57.49
C PRO A 150 -1.57 -18.16 -58.49
N LYS A 151 -1.54 -19.41 -58.00
CA LYS A 151 -1.66 -20.60 -58.84
C LYS A 151 -2.91 -20.42 -59.70
N GLN A 152 -2.72 -20.26 -61.01
CA GLN A 152 -3.83 -20.20 -61.94
C GLN A 152 -4.68 -21.45 -61.70
N SER A 153 -5.96 -21.23 -61.38
CA SER A 153 -6.88 -22.27 -60.97
C SER A 153 -6.81 -23.43 -61.97
N LEU A 154 -6.44 -24.62 -61.51
CA LEU A 154 -6.46 -25.85 -62.31
C LEU A 154 -7.85 -26.10 -62.93
N LEU A 155 -8.90 -25.53 -62.33
CA LEU A 155 -10.27 -25.51 -62.85
C LEU A 155 -10.40 -24.75 -64.19
N LYS A 156 -9.67 -23.65 -64.42
CA LYS A 156 -9.63 -22.99 -65.75
C LYS A 156 -9.02 -23.90 -66.82
N ARG A 157 -8.13 -24.82 -66.44
CA ARG A 157 -7.50 -25.79 -67.36
C ARG A 157 -8.37 -27.02 -67.61
N LEU A 158 -9.24 -27.38 -66.66
CA LEU A 158 -10.17 -28.51 -66.78
C LEU A 158 -11.52 -28.13 -67.42
N PHE A 159 -11.94 -26.87 -67.32
CA PHE A 159 -13.21 -26.38 -67.90
C PHE A 159 -13.03 -25.42 -69.09
N GLY A 160 -11.81 -25.22 -69.58
CA GLY A 160 -11.48 -24.31 -70.69
C GLY A 160 -11.59 -24.90 -72.10
N ARG A 161 -12.22 -26.07 -72.28
CA ARG A 161 -12.46 -26.64 -73.62
C ARG A 161 -13.94 -26.96 -73.82
N LYS A 162 -14.68 -25.99 -74.34
CA LYS A 162 -15.83 -26.23 -75.22
C LYS A 162 -16.23 -24.92 -75.88
N GLU A 163 -15.80 -24.75 -77.13
CA GLU A 163 -16.52 -24.04 -78.17
C GLU A 163 -15.86 -24.42 -79.51
N ASN A 164 -16.10 -25.66 -79.93
CA ASN A 164 -16.22 -25.97 -81.35
C ASN A 164 -17.71 -26.04 -81.62
N THR A 165 -18.33 -24.89 -81.90
CA THR A 165 -19.57 -24.84 -82.66
C THR A 165 -19.17 -24.77 -84.12
N GLU A 166 -18.98 -25.97 -84.69
CA GLU A 166 -19.38 -26.22 -86.07
C GLU A 166 -20.91 -26.10 -86.18
N ASN A 167 -21.37 -26.02 -87.43
CA ASN A 167 -22.75 -25.96 -87.95
C ASN A 167 -23.07 -24.56 -88.47
N GLU A 168 -22.90 -24.31 -89.77
CA GLU A 168 -23.81 -24.68 -90.88
C GLU A 168 -24.85 -23.57 -91.12
#